data_AF-A0A0A9E3R0-F1
#
_entry.id   AF-A0A0A9E3R0-F1
#
_cell.length_a   1.000
_cell.length_b   1.000
_cell.length_c   1.000
_cell.angle_alpha   90.00
_cell.angle_beta   90.00
_cell.angle_gamma   90.00
#
_symmetry.space_group_name_H-M   'P 1'
#
loop_
_entity.id
_entity.type
_entity.pdbx_description
1 polymer ?
#
loop_
_entity_poly.entity_id
_entity_poly.type
_entity_poly.pdbx_seq_one_letter_code
_entity_poly.pdbx_strand_id
1 'polypeptide(L)'
;MPVQWHALALGLFASIIAPFGGFFASGFKRAFKFKDFGDNIPGHGGFTDRMDCQMVMAVFAYIYYQSFVMVQDLSVETILEQILRNLTIEVQHDLYKQLGKLLARGN
;
A
#
# COMPACT_ATOMS: atom_id res chain seq x y z
N MET A 1 13.54 -14.20 -13.11
CA MET A 1 12.30 -13.76 -13.78
C MET A 1 11.16 -13.32 -12.82
N PRO A 2 11.42 -12.65 -11.67
CA PRO A 2 10.31 -12.26 -10.76
C PRO A 2 9.50 -11.07 -11.27
N VAL A 3 10.13 -10.13 -11.97
CA VAL A 3 9.46 -8.88 -12.41
C VAL A 3 8.34 -9.13 -13.43
N GLN A 4 8.47 -10.16 -14.26
CA GLN A 4 7.47 -10.51 -15.29
C GLN A 4 6.16 -11.01 -14.66
N TRP A 5 6.26 -11.74 -13.54
CA TRP A 5 5.08 -12.21 -12.79
C TRP A 5 4.32 -11.05 -12.15
N HIS A 6 5.04 -10.09 -11.55
CA HIS A 6 4.43 -8.87 -11.01
C HIS A 6 3.80 -8.01 -12.11
N ALA A 7 4.49 -7.87 -13.26
CA ALA A 7 3.96 -7.14 -14.41
C ALA A 7 2.69 -7.79 -14.97
N LEU A 8 2.64 -9.12 -15.04
CA LEU A 8 1.43 -9.85 -15.44
C LEU A 8 0.27 -9.63 -14.47
N ALA A 9 0.53 -9.72 -13.16
CA ALA A 9 -0.50 -9.52 -12.14
C ALA A 9 -1.06 -8.09 -12.16
N LEU A 10 -0.20 -7.08 -12.21
CA LEU A 10 -0.60 -5.67 -12.30
C LEU A 10 -1.31 -5.38 -13.63
N GLY A 11 -0.83 -5.95 -14.74
CA GLY A 11 -1.43 -5.77 -16.07
C GLY A 11 -2.81 -6.41 -16.19
N LEU A 12 -3.02 -7.59 -15.61
CA LEU A 12 -4.32 -8.27 -15.59
C LEU A 12 -5.33 -7.51 -14.73
N PHE A 13 -4.90 -7.00 -13.57
CA PHE A 13 -5.75 -6.15 -12.75
C PHE A 13 -6.14 -4.87 -13.48
N ALA A 14 -5.17 -4.20 -14.12
CA ALA A 14 -5.41 -2.99 -14.88
C ALA A 14 -6.39 -3.21 -16.03
N SER A 15 -6.27 -4.31 -16.79
CA SER A 15 -7.16 -4.59 -17.92
C SER A 15 -8.61 -4.85 -17.51
N ILE A 16 -8.82 -5.47 -16.34
CA ILE A 16 -10.16 -5.76 -15.81
C ILE A 16 -10.77 -4.52 -15.18
N ILE A 17 -10.00 -3.74 -14.41
CA ILE A 17 -10.53 -2.66 -13.57
C ILE A 17 -10.57 -1.30 -14.28
N ALA A 18 -9.68 -1.04 -15.24
CA ALA A 18 -9.66 0.23 -15.98
C ALA A 18 -11.00 0.57 -16.67
N PRO A 19 -11.74 -0.38 -17.27
CA PRO A 19 -13.08 -0.12 -17.80
C PRO A 19 -14.08 0.35 -16.73
N PHE A 20 -13.97 -0.13 -15.48
CA PHE A 20 -14.88 0.22 -14.38
C PHE A 20 -14.60 1.58 -13.74
N GLY A 21 -13.37 2.09 -13.83
CA GLY A 21 -13.01 3.41 -13.30
C GLY A 21 -13.82 4.55 -13.91
N GLY A 22 -14.06 4.50 -15.23
CA GLY A 22 -14.90 5.50 -15.92
C GLY A 22 -16.37 5.45 -15.51
N PHE A 23 -16.89 4.26 -15.16
CA PHE A 23 -18.26 4.12 -14.65
C PHE A 23 -18.41 4.68 -13.24
N PHE A 24 -17.40 4.53 -12.39
CA PHE A 24 -17.41 5.10 -11.03
C PHE A 24 -17.43 6.63 -11.08
N ALA A 25 -16.61 7.23 -11.95
CA ALA A 25 -16.59 8.68 -12.19
C ALA A 25 -17.94 9.21 -12.65
N SER A 26 -18.54 8.55 -13.64
CA SER A 26 -19.87 8.90 -14.14
C SER A 26 -20.97 8.74 -13.10
N GLY A 27 -20.91 7.72 -12.24
CA GLY A 27 -21.87 7.47 -11.18
C GLY A 27 -21.75 8.47 -10.02
N PHE A 28 -20.52 8.77 -9.60
CA PHE A 28 -20.24 9.70 -8.52
C PHE A 28 -20.66 11.14 -8.88
N LYS A 29 -20.34 11.60 -10.09
CA LYS A 29 -20.82 12.90 -10.62
C LYS A 29 -22.34 13.01 -10.62
N ARG A 30 -23.06 11.90 -10.88
CA ARG A 30 -24.53 11.88 -10.88
C ARG A 30 -25.12 11.86 -9.46
N ALA A 31 -24.44 11.23 -8.50
CA ALA A 31 -24.87 11.15 -7.11
C ALA A 31 -24.72 12.49 -6.37
N PHE A 32 -23.66 13.27 -6.66
CA PHE A 32 -23.36 14.49 -5.91
C PHE A 32 -23.93 15.79 -6.50
N LYS A 33 -24.56 15.77 -7.69
CA LYS A 33 -25.15 16.95 -8.39
C LYS A 33 -24.25 18.19 -8.53
N PHE A 34 -22.98 18.14 -8.09
CA PHE A 34 -21.97 19.16 -8.32
C PHE A 34 -21.50 19.04 -9.76
N LYS A 35 -21.99 19.94 -10.61
CA LYS A 35 -21.69 19.93 -12.04
C LYS A 35 -20.34 20.57 -12.39
N ASP A 36 -19.70 21.32 -11.49
CA ASP A 36 -18.67 22.28 -11.92
C ASP A 36 -17.33 22.14 -11.17
N PHE A 37 -16.62 21.03 -11.40
CA PHE A 37 -15.14 21.03 -11.28
C PHE A 37 -14.46 20.94 -12.66
N GLY A 38 -15.22 21.14 -13.75
CA GLY A 38 -14.81 20.87 -15.12
C GLY A 38 -14.59 22.10 -16.02
N ASP A 39 -14.81 23.33 -15.54
CA ASP A 39 -14.76 24.53 -16.40
C ASP A 39 -13.40 25.23 -16.49
N ASN A 40 -12.33 24.66 -15.93
CA ASN A 40 -11.02 25.31 -16.03
C ASN A 40 -10.32 25.12 -17.40
N ILE A 41 -10.74 24.16 -18.25
CA ILE A 41 -10.20 24.02 -19.63
C ILE A 41 -11.28 23.48 -20.58
N PRO A 42 -11.84 24.31 -21.49
CA PRO A 42 -12.90 23.89 -22.41
C PRO A 42 -12.32 22.97 -23.50
N GLY A 43 -12.87 21.76 -23.65
CA GLY A 43 -12.56 20.82 -24.75
C GLY A 43 -11.78 19.55 -24.37
N HIS A 44 -11.37 19.40 -23.11
CA HIS A 44 -10.75 18.17 -22.61
C HIS A 44 -11.59 17.62 -21.46
N GLY A 45 -12.09 16.38 -21.59
CA GLY A 45 -12.91 15.73 -20.56
C GLY A 45 -12.32 15.90 -19.16
N GLY A 46 -13.20 16.15 -18.17
CA GLY A 46 -12.83 16.65 -16.85
C GLY A 46 -11.71 15.86 -16.19
N PHE A 47 -10.77 16.57 -15.56
CA PHE A 47 -9.64 16.00 -14.81
C PHE A 47 -10.08 14.90 -13.84
N THR A 48 -11.22 15.08 -13.18
CA THR A 48 -11.82 14.10 -12.26
C THR A 48 -12.10 12.75 -12.94
N ASP A 49 -12.64 12.71 -14.16
CA ASP A 49 -12.89 11.43 -14.87
C ASP A 49 -11.61 10.63 -15.14
N ARG A 50 -10.48 11.33 -15.27
CA ARG A 50 -9.16 10.70 -15.45
C ARG A 50 -8.55 10.27 -14.13
N MET A 51 -8.83 10.98 -13.04
CA MET A 51 -8.23 10.72 -11.73
C MET A 51 -8.90 9.58 -10.97
N ASP A 52 -10.18 9.31 -11.21
CA ASP A 52 -10.93 8.30 -10.45
C ASP A 52 -10.41 6.88 -10.73
N CYS A 53 -10.15 6.57 -12.00
CA CYS A 53 -9.50 5.31 -12.39
C CYS A 53 -8.05 5.23 -11.89
N GLN A 54 -7.31 6.34 -11.94
CA GLN A 54 -5.91 6.39 -11.54
C GLN A 54 -5.75 6.22 -10.03
N MET A 55 -6.67 6.74 -9.23
CA MET A 55 -6.65 6.58 -7.77
C MET A 55 -6.87 5.12 -7.36
N VAL A 56 -7.84 4.43 -7.98
CA VAL A 56 -8.08 3.00 -7.71
C VAL A 56 -6.86 2.15 -8.11
N MET A 57 -6.27 2.46 -9.27
CA MET A 57 -5.05 1.79 -9.74
C MET A 57 -3.85 2.06 -8.82
N ALA A 58 -3.69 3.29 -8.33
CA ALA A 58 -2.61 3.67 -7.43
C ALA A 58 -2.72 2.98 -6.07
N VAL A 59 -3.92 2.91 -5.48
CA VAL A 59 -4.16 2.22 -4.21
C VAL A 59 -3.83 0.74 -4.34
N PHE A 60 -4.30 0.09 -5.41
CA PHE A 60 -3.99 -1.32 -5.65
C PHE A 60 -2.49 -1.55 -5.85
N ALA A 61 -1.83 -0.74 -6.68
CA ALA A 61 -0.40 -0.86 -6.92
C ALA A 61 0.41 -0.69 -5.62
N TYR A 62 0.02 0.23 -4.75
CA TYR A 62 0.65 0.44 -3.46
C TYR A 62 0.52 -0.79 -2.54
N ILE A 63 -0.69 -1.34 -2.39
CA ILE A 63 -0.91 -2.53 -1.56
C ILE A 63 -0.16 -3.73 -2.14
N TYR A 64 -0.24 -3.93 -3.46
CA TYR A 64 0.45 -5.01 -4.15
C TYR A 64 1.97 -4.92 -3.96
N TYR A 65 2.53 -3.72 -4.07
CA TYR A 65 3.94 -3.47 -3.82
C TYR A 65 4.32 -3.82 -2.38
N GLN A 66 3.58 -3.32 -1.38
CA GLN A 66 3.85 -3.59 0.03
C GLN A 66 3.72 -5.07 0.40
N SER A 67 2.75 -5.79 -0.18
CA SER A 67 2.48 -7.19 0.16
C SER A 67 3.37 -8.19 -0.56
N PHE A 68 3.73 -7.94 -1.81
CA PHE A 68 4.38 -8.95 -2.67
C PHE A 68 5.76 -8.56 -3.18
N VAL A 69 6.10 -7.27 -3.21
CA VAL A 69 7.37 -6.78 -3.77
C VAL A 69 8.31 -6.27 -2.68
N MET A 70 7.77 -5.58 -1.67
CA MET A 70 8.54 -5.15 -0.52
C MET A 70 8.93 -6.37 0.31
N VAL A 71 10.19 -6.74 0.24
CA VAL A 71 10.77 -7.71 1.16
C VAL A 71 10.92 -6.98 2.51
N GLN A 72 10.19 -7.44 3.52
CA GLN A 72 10.41 -7.00 4.90
C GLN A 72 11.63 -7.75 5.44
N ASP A 73 12.82 -7.22 5.18
CA ASP A 73 14.04 -7.69 5.84
C ASP A 73 14.01 -7.20 7.29
N LEU A 74 13.32 -7.97 8.15
CA LEU A 74 13.39 -7.80 9.61
C LEU A 74 14.78 -8.23 10.07
N SER A 75 15.76 -7.35 9.92
CA SER A 75 17.10 -7.58 10.44
C SER A 75 17.07 -7.53 11.97
N VAL A 76 17.93 -8.34 12.61
CA VAL A 76 18.10 -8.35 14.07
C VAL A 76 18.45 -6.95 14.58
N GLU A 77 19.20 -6.19 13.78
CA GLU A 77 19.62 -4.83 14.08
C GLU A 77 18.43 -3.87 14.11
N THR A 78 17.52 -3.96 13.13
CA THR A 78 16.28 -3.15 13.10
C THR A 78 15.37 -3.47 14.28
N ILE A 79 15.25 -4.75 14.65
CA ILE A 79 14.45 -5.18 15.81
C ILE A 79 15.07 -4.64 17.10
N LEU A 80 16.39 -4.72 17.25
CA LEU A 80 17.08 -4.23 18.43
C LEU A 80 16.95 -2.71 18.57
N GLU A 81 17.12 -1.96 17.49
CA GLU A 81 16.88 -0.51 17.49
C GLU A 81 15.44 -0.16 17.88
N GLN A 82 14.47 -0.90 17.35
CA GLN A 82 13.06 -0.66 17.65
C GLN A 82 12.73 -0.94 19.13
N ILE A 83 13.35 -1.96 19.72
CA ILE A 83 13.28 -2.26 21.15
C ILE A 83 13.92 -1.12 21.97
N LEU A 84 15.11 -0.67 21.59
CA LEU A 84 15.83 0.38 22.32
C LEU A 84 15.08 1.73 22.27
N ARG A 85 14.43 2.05 21.15
CA ARG A 85 13.68 3.31 20.98
C ARG A 85 12.31 3.30 21.65
N ASN A 86 11.60 2.16 21.66
CA ASN A 86 10.18 2.14 22.06
C ASN A 86 9.92 1.49 23.43
N LEU A 87 10.86 0.76 24.04
CA LEU A 87 10.68 0.16 25.36
C LEU A 87 11.42 0.92 26.46
N THR A 88 10.84 0.94 27.65
CA THR A 88 11.50 1.39 28.88
C THR A 88 12.59 0.41 29.33
N ILE A 89 13.60 0.94 30.04
CA ILE A 89 14.77 0.17 30.51
C ILE A 89 14.38 -1.06 31.33
N GLU A 90 13.32 -0.97 32.14
CA GLU A 90 12.83 -2.10 32.94
C GLU A 90 12.35 -3.27 32.07
N VAL A 91 11.58 -2.97 31.01
CA VAL A 91 11.05 -3.98 30.08
C VAL A 91 12.17 -4.55 29.21
N GLN A 92 13.15 -3.73 28.81
CA GLN A 92 14.33 -4.20 28.08
C GLN A 92 15.12 -5.23 28.91
N HIS A 93 15.27 -4.99 30.21
CA HIS A 93 15.98 -5.89 31.09
C HIS A 93 15.21 -7.20 31.35
N ASP A 94 13.88 -7.17 31.43
CA ASP A 94 13.07 -8.39 31.52
C ASP A 94 13.15 -9.21 30.22
N LEU A 95 13.06 -8.55 29.06
CA LEU A 95 13.22 -9.18 27.75
C LEU A 95 14.57 -9.90 27.63
N TYR A 96 15.67 -9.23 28.02
CA TYR A 96 17.01 -9.82 28.02
C TYR A 96 17.09 -11.09 28.88
N LYS A 97 16.50 -11.07 30.08
CA LYS A 97 16.44 -12.25 30.96
C LYS A 97 15.63 -13.38 30.37
N GLN A 98 14.49 -13.09 29.74
CA GLN A 98 13.68 -14.11 29.07
C GLN A 98 14.40 -14.72 27.87
N LEU A 99 15.07 -13.89 27.06
CA LEU A 99 15.85 -14.35 25.92
C LEU A 99 16.98 -15.30 26.36
N GLY A 100 17.71 -14.93 27.44
CA GLY A 100 18.76 -15.77 28.01
C GLY A 100 18.24 -17.13 28.50
N LYS A 101 17.06 -17.16 29.12
CA LYS A 101 16.41 -18.44 29.52
C LYS A 101 16.01 -19.30 28.33
N LEU A 102 15.51 -18.69 27.25
CA LEU A 102 15.13 -19.42 26.03
C LEU A 102 16.36 -20.00 25.32
N LEU A 103 17.44 -19.23 25.21
CA LEU A 103 18.70 -19.70 24.61
C LEU A 103 19.34 -20.82 25.43
N ALA A 104 19.29 -20.73 26.77
CA ALA A 104 19.81 -21.78 27.66
C ALA A 104 18.96 -23.06 27.66
N ARG A 105 17.69 -23.00 27.20
CA ARG A 105 16.78 -24.15 27.08
C ARG A 105 16.83 -24.83 25.72
N GLY A 106 17.28 -24.13 24.68
CA GLY A 106 17.40 -24.66 23.32
C GLY A 106 18.70 -25.43 23.04
N ASN A 107 19.58 -25.56 24.04
CA ASN A 107 20.84 -26.29 24.02
C ASN A 107 20.78 -27.46 25.01
#